data_AF-A0A2E9EZX6-F1
#
_entry.id   AF-A0A2E9EZX6-F1
#
_cell.length_a   1.000
_cell.length_b   1.000
_cell.length_c   1.000
_cell.angle_alpha   90.00
_cell.angle_beta   90.00
_cell.angle_gamma   90.00
#
_symmetry.space_group_name_H-M   'P 1'
#
loop_
_entity.id
_entity.type
_entity.pdbx_description
1 polymer ?
#
loop_
_entity_poly.entity_id
_entity_poly.type
_entity_poly.pdbx_seq_one_letter_code
_entity_poly.pdbx_strand_id
1 'polypeptide(L)'
;MSQLSVASYLMGIPPGNTNPEKPKIIHNFIKGVNACGDKGAVVTGWHAMNTDVGVIQGFVHANSKNARHLRLRKSVFDNQINRGKRCVIVDANLFLAYDPGNTHEYLRYSYDGIFPTTGEYCYSNPDPNRWRKMQQKLNIKVKDWNLDNGPAVLICCQRDGGWSMDNQEVVPWLVKTINEIRHHTDRQIIIRFHPGDKKSRDHVRNLAKYKIAKIRISSNKNIMQDFALAKCVINYNSSPAIVSTIEGIPTIQLDASRSQAAGVVHEKFTAIENPVMFDRGPWLEKLAQCHWTLDELATGEAWRHMRKWAVKD
;
A
#
# COMPACT_ATOMS: atom_id res chain seq x y z
N MET A 1 1.28 33.03 -0.11
CA MET A 1 2.27 31.99 -0.46
C MET A 1 2.67 32.18 -1.90
N SER A 2 3.93 31.94 -2.26
CA SER A 2 4.35 31.96 -3.67
C SER A 2 3.64 30.87 -4.46
N GLN A 3 3.45 31.13 -5.75
CA GLN A 3 2.94 30.16 -6.70
C GLN A 3 3.97 29.05 -6.91
N LEU A 4 3.55 27.78 -6.81
CA LEU A 4 4.42 26.61 -7.02
C LEU A 4 4.34 26.12 -8.46
N SER A 5 5.44 25.60 -8.97
CA SER A 5 5.47 24.83 -10.22
C SER A 5 5.32 23.33 -9.94
N VAL A 6 4.52 22.63 -10.75
CA VAL A 6 4.30 21.18 -10.64
C VAL A 6 4.38 20.52 -12.01
N ALA A 7 5.09 19.40 -12.12
CA ALA A 7 5.19 18.62 -13.36
C ALA A 7 4.79 17.16 -13.15
N SER A 8 3.91 16.64 -14.01
CA SER A 8 3.43 15.25 -13.98
C SER A 8 3.75 14.52 -15.28
N TYR A 9 4.27 13.29 -15.20
CA TYR A 9 5.01 12.67 -16.32
C TYR A 9 4.22 11.53 -16.98
N LEU A 10 3.72 11.76 -18.20
CA LEU A 10 2.93 10.78 -18.94
C LEU A 10 3.77 9.56 -19.39
N MET A 11 5.00 9.80 -19.84
CA MET A 11 5.92 8.74 -20.29
C MET A 11 6.46 7.87 -19.14
N GLY A 12 6.12 8.20 -17.89
CA GLY A 12 6.32 7.34 -16.74
C GLY A 12 5.38 6.12 -16.75
N ILE A 13 4.33 6.11 -17.56
CA ILE A 13 3.41 4.97 -17.71
C ILE A 13 4.07 3.88 -18.57
N PRO A 14 3.95 2.58 -18.21
CA PRO A 14 4.53 1.50 -19.01
C PRO A 14 3.99 1.48 -20.45
N PRO A 15 4.82 1.12 -21.45
CA PRO A 15 4.36 0.97 -22.84
C PRO A 15 3.32 -0.15 -22.94
N GLY A 16 2.33 0.01 -23.84
CA GLY A 16 1.25 -0.95 -24.03
C GLY A 16 0.19 -0.96 -22.92
N ASN A 17 0.14 0.10 -22.10
CA ASN A 17 -0.90 0.23 -21.08
C ASN A 17 -2.29 0.40 -21.71
N THR A 18 -3.20 -0.51 -21.40
CA THR A 18 -4.61 -0.46 -21.81
C THR A 18 -5.55 0.13 -20.75
N ASN A 19 -5.06 0.38 -19.52
CA ASN A 19 -5.90 0.98 -18.47
C ASN A 19 -6.03 2.50 -18.68
N PRO A 20 -7.23 3.03 -19.00
CA PRO A 20 -7.46 4.44 -19.25
C PRO A 20 -7.32 5.34 -18.00
N GLU A 21 -7.32 4.78 -16.79
CA GLU A 21 -7.15 5.53 -15.54
C GLU A 21 -5.74 6.11 -15.40
N LYS A 22 -4.72 5.42 -15.94
CA LYS A 22 -3.33 5.84 -15.71
C LYS A 22 -3.01 7.22 -16.30
N PRO A 23 -3.37 7.53 -17.56
CA PRO A 23 -3.27 8.89 -18.07
C PRO A 23 -4.11 9.89 -17.27
N LYS A 24 -5.33 9.51 -16.85
CA LYS A 24 -6.20 10.40 -16.07
C LYS A 24 -5.55 10.86 -14.76
N ILE A 25 -4.78 10.01 -14.06
CA ILE A 25 -4.02 10.41 -12.87
C ILE A 25 -3.14 11.63 -13.18
N ILE A 26 -2.35 11.53 -14.25
CA ILE A 26 -1.37 12.54 -14.66
C ILE A 26 -2.08 13.85 -15.01
N HIS A 27 -3.13 13.78 -15.82
CA HIS A 27 -3.88 14.94 -16.27
C HIS A 27 -4.71 15.58 -15.15
N ASN A 28 -5.43 14.79 -14.35
CA ASN A 28 -6.30 15.30 -13.29
C ASN A 28 -5.50 15.93 -12.16
N PHE A 29 -4.32 15.39 -11.82
CA PHE A 29 -3.46 16.02 -10.82
C PHE A 29 -3.07 17.44 -11.25
N ILE A 30 -2.62 17.61 -12.50
CA ILE A 30 -2.25 18.92 -13.04
C ILE A 30 -3.46 19.86 -13.15
N LYS A 31 -4.62 19.34 -13.54
CA LYS A 31 -5.88 20.10 -13.53
C LYS A 31 -6.17 20.65 -12.13
N GLY A 32 -6.04 19.83 -11.10
CA GLY A 32 -6.21 20.24 -9.70
C GLY A 32 -5.21 21.28 -9.23
N VAL A 33 -3.93 21.12 -9.58
CA VAL A 33 -2.88 22.11 -9.29
C VAL A 33 -3.27 23.48 -9.86
N ASN A 34 -3.65 23.51 -11.14
CA ASN A 34 -4.05 24.74 -11.83
C ASN A 34 -5.33 25.35 -11.23
N ALA A 35 -6.30 24.53 -10.84
CA ALA A 35 -7.52 24.98 -10.17
C ALA A 35 -7.25 25.64 -8.80
N CYS A 36 -6.11 25.35 -8.17
CA CYS A 36 -5.69 25.97 -6.91
C CYS A 36 -4.81 27.22 -7.10
N GLY A 37 -4.56 27.64 -8.35
CA GLY A 37 -3.74 28.81 -8.67
C GLY A 37 -2.24 28.56 -8.78
N ASP A 38 -1.77 27.31 -8.65
CA ASP A 38 -0.38 26.92 -8.93
C ASP A 38 -0.17 26.60 -10.42
N LYS A 39 1.10 26.48 -10.86
CA LYS A 39 1.46 26.23 -12.27
C LYS A 39 1.77 24.77 -12.51
N GLY A 40 0.81 24.03 -13.03
CA GLY A 40 0.94 22.63 -13.40
C GLY A 40 1.19 22.40 -14.89
N ALA A 41 2.10 21.47 -15.23
CA ALA A 41 2.34 21.02 -16.60
C ALA A 41 2.38 19.49 -16.71
N VAL A 42 1.79 18.95 -17.79
CA VAL A 42 1.95 17.54 -18.16
C VAL A 42 3.17 17.40 -19.07
N VAL A 43 4.10 16.53 -18.67
CA VAL A 43 5.35 16.27 -19.39
C VAL A 43 5.19 15.01 -20.24
N THR A 44 5.34 15.17 -21.55
CA THR A 44 5.33 14.08 -22.55
C THR A 44 6.75 13.68 -23.00
N GLY A 45 7.77 14.36 -22.47
CA GLY A 45 9.18 14.07 -22.73
C GLY A 45 9.77 12.96 -21.85
N TRP A 46 11.06 12.72 -22.06
CA TRP A 46 11.85 11.69 -21.35
C TRP A 46 12.92 12.28 -20.41
N HIS A 47 12.77 13.53 -20.02
CA HIS A 47 13.68 14.24 -19.11
C HIS A 47 12.91 14.76 -17.90
N ALA A 48 13.61 14.90 -16.78
CA ALA A 48 13.06 15.53 -15.58
C ALA A 48 13.03 17.06 -15.76
N MET A 49 11.95 17.69 -15.33
CA MET A 49 11.79 19.15 -15.32
C MET A 49 12.22 19.70 -13.98
N ASN A 50 12.92 20.84 -13.98
CA ASN A 50 13.27 21.56 -12.76
C ASN A 50 12.06 22.30 -12.20
N THR A 51 11.24 21.60 -11.41
CA THR A 51 10.00 22.12 -10.82
C THR A 51 10.03 22.03 -9.29
N ASP A 52 9.06 22.64 -8.60
CA ASP A 52 8.95 22.53 -7.14
C ASP A 52 8.42 21.15 -6.72
N VAL A 53 7.51 20.58 -7.50
CA VAL A 53 6.96 19.24 -7.26
C VAL A 53 6.90 18.40 -8.53
N GLY A 54 7.61 17.27 -8.54
CA GLY A 54 7.46 16.25 -9.59
C GLY A 54 6.44 15.18 -9.19
N VAL A 55 5.60 14.72 -10.12
CA VAL A 55 4.55 13.71 -9.84
C VAL A 55 4.79 12.47 -10.69
N ILE A 56 4.97 11.32 -10.03
CA ILE A 56 5.19 10.02 -10.69
C ILE A 56 4.18 8.98 -10.25
N GLN A 57 3.77 8.12 -11.19
CA GLN A 57 2.93 6.97 -10.88
C GLN A 57 3.79 5.73 -10.62
N GLY A 58 3.78 5.26 -9.38
CA GLY A 58 4.59 4.15 -8.90
C GLY A 58 6.05 4.54 -8.65
N PHE A 59 6.72 3.74 -7.83
CA PHE A 59 8.09 3.98 -7.38
C PHE A 59 9.09 3.02 -8.00
N VAL A 60 10.36 3.43 -8.06
CA VAL A 60 11.47 2.61 -8.56
C VAL A 60 12.34 2.20 -7.38
N HIS A 61 12.53 0.90 -7.22
CA HIS A 61 13.40 0.32 -6.19
C HIS A 61 14.71 -0.18 -6.81
N ALA A 62 15.73 -0.49 -5.99
CA ALA A 62 17.07 -0.87 -6.45
C ALA A 62 17.06 -2.01 -7.49
N ASN A 63 16.17 -2.99 -7.33
CA ASN A 63 16.04 -4.16 -8.22
C ASN A 63 14.98 -4.00 -9.31
N SER A 64 14.49 -2.78 -9.55
CA SER A 64 13.58 -2.52 -10.66
C SER A 64 14.24 -2.83 -12.01
N LYS A 65 13.44 -3.34 -12.96
CA LYS A 65 13.92 -3.60 -14.32
C LYS A 65 14.48 -2.32 -14.95
N ASN A 66 15.49 -2.45 -15.80
CA ASN A 66 16.05 -1.33 -16.55
C ASN A 66 15.19 -0.95 -17.77
N ALA A 67 13.91 -0.65 -17.54
CA ALA A 67 12.98 -0.22 -18.58
C ALA A 67 12.93 1.32 -18.69
N ARG A 68 12.71 1.86 -19.90
CA ARG A 68 12.77 3.30 -20.17
C ARG A 68 11.85 4.15 -19.28
N HIS A 69 10.61 3.73 -19.05
CA HIS A 69 9.66 4.41 -18.17
C HIS A 69 10.08 4.38 -16.69
N LEU A 70 10.75 3.32 -16.24
CA LEU A 70 11.30 3.22 -14.88
C LEU A 70 12.53 4.13 -14.73
N ARG A 71 13.40 4.20 -15.75
CA ARG A 71 14.50 5.18 -15.75
C ARG A 71 14.00 6.62 -15.64
N LEU A 72 12.90 6.96 -16.33
CA LEU A 72 12.29 8.29 -16.21
C LEU A 72 11.75 8.55 -14.80
N ARG A 73 11.02 7.61 -14.20
CA ARG A 73 10.53 7.77 -12.82
C ARG A 73 11.69 8.01 -11.85
N LYS A 74 12.76 7.22 -11.98
CA LYS A 74 13.97 7.38 -11.16
C LYS A 74 14.62 8.74 -11.38
N SER A 75 14.81 9.18 -12.63
CA SER A 75 15.44 10.47 -12.91
C SER A 75 14.62 11.66 -12.43
N VAL A 76 13.28 11.59 -12.50
CA VAL A 76 12.39 12.61 -11.91
C VAL A 76 12.55 12.65 -10.41
N PHE A 77 12.47 11.50 -9.74
CA PHE A 77 12.62 11.42 -8.29
C PHE A 77 13.99 11.96 -7.86
N ASP A 78 15.08 11.45 -8.43
CA ASP A 78 16.45 11.88 -8.11
C ASP A 78 16.66 13.38 -8.35
N ASN A 79 16.14 13.94 -9.46
CA ASN A 79 16.23 15.37 -9.75
C ASN A 79 15.55 16.21 -8.66
N GLN A 80 14.34 15.82 -8.23
CA GLN A 80 13.62 16.54 -7.19
C GLN A 80 14.40 16.50 -5.87
N ILE A 81 14.82 15.31 -5.42
CA ILE A 81 15.52 15.13 -4.15
C ILE A 81 16.86 15.89 -4.15
N ASN A 82 17.67 15.79 -5.22
CA ASN A 82 18.96 16.47 -5.31
C ASN A 82 18.85 18.01 -5.29
N ARG A 83 17.69 18.55 -5.65
CA ARG A 83 17.41 19.99 -5.64
C ARG A 83 16.73 20.46 -4.34
N GLY A 84 16.57 19.58 -3.35
CA GLY A 84 15.82 19.88 -2.13
C GLY A 84 14.31 20.10 -2.39
N LYS A 85 13.80 19.61 -3.51
CA LYS A 85 12.40 19.73 -3.92
C LYS A 85 11.65 18.43 -3.64
N ARG A 86 10.32 18.44 -3.80
CA ARG A 86 9.47 17.30 -3.43
C ARG A 86 9.09 16.45 -4.65
N CYS A 87 8.81 15.18 -4.44
CA CYS A 87 8.24 14.30 -5.45
C CYS A 87 7.00 13.58 -4.91
N VAL A 88 5.83 13.81 -5.52
CA VAL A 88 4.61 13.04 -5.23
C VAL A 88 4.69 11.69 -5.93
N ILE A 89 4.45 10.63 -5.18
CA ILE A 89 4.35 9.27 -5.66
C ILE A 89 2.89 8.82 -5.54
N VAL A 90 2.34 8.34 -6.66
CA VAL A 90 1.00 7.75 -6.71
C VAL A 90 1.09 6.25 -6.64
N ASP A 91 0.37 5.64 -5.71
CA ASP A 91 0.36 4.20 -5.48
C ASP A 91 -1.07 3.63 -5.37
N ALA A 92 -1.17 2.30 -5.37
CA ALA A 92 -2.44 1.60 -5.38
C ALA A 92 -3.30 1.87 -4.13
N ASN A 93 -4.61 1.76 -4.31
CA ASN A 93 -5.61 1.80 -3.25
C ASN A 93 -5.39 0.66 -2.24
N LEU A 94 -5.37 0.98 -0.94
CA LEU A 94 -5.27 -0.02 0.12
C LEU A 94 -6.59 -0.74 0.41
N PHE A 95 -7.72 -0.22 -0.08
CA PHE A 95 -9.08 -0.70 0.19
C PHE A 95 -9.65 -1.57 -0.95
N LEU A 96 -8.81 -2.11 -1.84
CA LEU A 96 -9.24 -2.93 -2.99
C LEU A 96 -10.06 -4.18 -2.61
N ALA A 97 -9.98 -4.66 -1.36
CA ALA A 97 -10.84 -5.74 -0.89
C ALA A 97 -12.32 -5.33 -0.80
N TYR A 98 -12.59 -4.03 -0.61
CA TYR A 98 -13.93 -3.45 -0.54
C TYR A 98 -14.38 -2.82 -1.87
N ASP A 99 -13.44 -2.57 -2.79
CA ASP A 99 -13.72 -2.10 -4.15
C ASP A 99 -12.87 -2.86 -5.19
N PRO A 100 -13.24 -4.14 -5.48
CA PRO A 100 -12.52 -4.94 -6.46
C PRO A 100 -12.57 -4.30 -7.84
N GLY A 101 -11.40 -4.02 -8.42
CA GLY A 101 -11.29 -3.32 -9.70
C GLY A 101 -11.15 -1.79 -9.56
N ASN A 102 -11.14 -1.26 -8.33
CA ASN A 102 -10.97 0.16 -8.04
C ASN A 102 -12.00 1.06 -8.74
N THR A 103 -13.27 0.65 -8.73
CA THR A 103 -14.37 1.32 -9.46
C THR A 103 -14.63 2.75 -8.99
N HIS A 104 -14.22 3.09 -7.77
CA HIS A 104 -14.29 4.45 -7.23
C HIS A 104 -13.01 5.28 -7.47
N GLU A 105 -12.05 4.71 -8.18
CA GLU A 105 -10.81 5.34 -8.65
C GLU A 105 -9.98 5.99 -7.52
N TYR A 106 -10.05 5.44 -6.30
CA TYR A 106 -9.17 5.87 -5.20
C TYR A 106 -7.74 5.45 -5.49
N LEU A 107 -6.79 6.30 -5.14
CA LEU A 107 -5.36 6.00 -5.14
C LEU A 107 -4.71 6.65 -3.92
N ARG A 108 -3.53 6.16 -3.58
CA ARG A 108 -2.75 6.64 -2.45
C ARG A 108 -1.66 7.59 -2.91
N TYR A 109 -1.44 8.66 -2.16
CA TYR A 109 -0.45 9.70 -2.49
C TYR A 109 0.46 9.97 -1.30
N SER A 110 1.75 10.13 -1.57
CA SER A 110 2.77 10.54 -0.60
C SER A 110 3.85 11.34 -1.28
N TYR A 111 4.55 12.18 -0.52
CA TYR A 111 5.80 12.78 -0.97
C TYR A 111 6.99 11.89 -0.61
N ASP A 112 7.99 11.86 -1.49
CA ASP A 112 9.39 11.45 -1.26
C ASP A 112 9.63 9.98 -0.86
N GLY A 113 8.58 9.18 -0.63
CA GLY A 113 8.70 7.76 -0.32
C GLY A 113 7.36 7.04 -0.32
N ILE A 114 7.42 5.72 -0.16
CA ILE A 114 6.25 4.80 -0.21
C ILE A 114 6.04 3.98 1.06
N PHE A 115 6.95 4.12 2.01
CA PHE A 115 6.82 3.57 3.36
C PHE A 115 6.52 4.71 4.32
N PRO A 116 5.81 4.49 5.44
CA PRO A 116 5.64 5.50 6.48
C PRO A 116 6.96 6.10 6.99
N THR A 117 8.04 5.34 6.96
CA THR A 117 9.39 5.77 7.39
C THR A 117 10.13 6.63 6.38
N THR A 118 9.71 6.65 5.11
CA THR A 118 10.39 7.39 4.03
C THR A 118 9.51 8.42 3.34
N GLY A 119 8.19 8.23 3.37
CA GLY A 119 7.23 9.08 2.69
C GLY A 119 6.45 9.98 3.64
N GLU A 120 6.19 11.20 3.20
CA GLU A 120 5.27 12.12 3.88
C GLU A 120 3.86 11.95 3.28
N TYR A 121 2.98 11.31 4.05
CA TYR A 121 1.59 11.02 3.66
C TYR A 121 0.61 12.17 3.94
N CYS A 122 1.11 13.31 4.43
CA CYS A 122 0.35 14.53 4.66
C CYS A 122 -0.78 14.33 5.69
N TYR A 123 -0.59 13.48 6.68
CA TYR A 123 -1.66 13.05 7.60
C TYR A 123 -1.39 13.37 9.07
N SER A 124 -0.54 14.37 9.35
CA SER A 124 -0.25 14.79 10.73
C SER A 124 -1.48 15.39 11.42
N ASN A 125 -2.40 15.99 10.66
CA ASN A 125 -3.70 16.45 11.11
C ASN A 125 -4.78 16.05 10.08
N PRO A 126 -5.26 14.79 10.12
CA PRO A 126 -6.24 14.29 9.16
C PRO A 126 -7.61 14.93 9.40
N ASP A 127 -8.37 15.19 8.33
CA ASP A 127 -9.78 15.58 8.40
C ASP A 127 -10.65 14.34 8.62
N PRO A 128 -11.34 14.20 9.77
CA PRO A 128 -12.19 13.04 10.06
C PRO A 128 -13.28 12.79 9.02
N ASN A 129 -13.71 13.82 8.28
CA ASN A 129 -14.72 13.67 7.24
C ASN A 129 -14.19 12.89 6.02
N ARG A 130 -12.87 12.81 5.81
CA ARG A 130 -12.26 11.96 4.77
C ARG A 130 -12.61 10.51 4.99
N TRP A 131 -12.46 10.04 6.23
CA TRP A 131 -12.81 8.66 6.57
C TRP A 131 -14.31 8.44 6.43
N ARG A 132 -15.16 9.33 6.95
CA ARG A 132 -16.63 9.21 6.79
C ARG A 132 -17.06 9.11 5.33
N LYS A 133 -16.54 9.99 4.47
CA LYS A 133 -16.81 10.00 3.02
C LYS A 133 -16.37 8.68 2.36
N MET A 134 -15.16 8.22 2.67
CA MET A 134 -14.62 6.97 2.12
C MET A 134 -15.41 5.75 2.61
N GLN A 135 -15.70 5.69 3.91
CA GLN A 135 -16.44 4.60 4.54
C GLN A 135 -17.81 4.44 3.88
N GLN A 136 -18.54 5.54 3.67
CA GLN A 136 -19.83 5.53 2.97
C GLN A 136 -19.68 5.12 1.51
N LYS A 137 -18.73 5.71 0.78
CA LYS A 137 -18.53 5.45 -0.66
C LYS A 137 -18.13 4.01 -0.94
N LEU A 138 -17.26 3.43 -0.11
CA LEU A 138 -16.79 2.05 -0.23
C LEU A 138 -17.66 1.04 0.54
N ASN A 139 -18.73 1.49 1.21
CA ASN A 139 -19.60 0.68 2.06
C ASN A 139 -18.82 -0.19 3.07
N ILE A 140 -17.80 0.40 3.72
CA ILE A 140 -16.94 -0.30 4.67
C ILE A 140 -17.62 -0.35 6.04
N LYS A 141 -17.75 -1.57 6.58
CA LYS A 141 -18.15 -1.82 7.95
C LYS A 141 -16.93 -2.22 8.78
N VAL A 142 -16.54 -1.35 9.70
CA VAL A 142 -15.50 -1.68 10.70
C VAL A 142 -16.14 -2.62 11.71
N LYS A 143 -15.76 -3.89 11.70
CA LYS A 143 -16.33 -4.90 12.60
C LYS A 143 -15.71 -4.78 13.99
N ASP A 144 -16.44 -5.17 15.03
CA ASP A 144 -15.86 -5.29 16.37
C ASP A 144 -14.68 -6.27 16.37
N TRP A 145 -13.73 -6.07 17.30
CA TRP A 145 -12.61 -6.99 17.44
C TRP A 145 -13.10 -8.38 17.85
N ASN A 146 -12.75 -9.39 17.06
CA ASN A 146 -12.95 -10.79 17.39
C ASN A 146 -11.61 -11.42 17.76
N LEU A 147 -11.23 -11.28 19.03
CA LEU A 147 -9.94 -11.74 19.55
C LEU A 147 -9.80 -13.26 19.57
N ASP A 148 -10.93 -13.99 19.57
CA ASP A 148 -11.00 -15.45 19.64
C ASP A 148 -11.50 -16.12 18.35
N ASN A 149 -11.38 -15.41 17.24
CA ASN A 149 -11.84 -15.91 15.95
C ASN A 149 -11.13 -17.21 15.55
N GLY A 150 -11.78 -18.03 14.74
CA GLY A 150 -11.16 -19.01 13.83
C GLY A 150 -10.28 -20.13 14.43
N PRO A 151 -10.18 -21.28 13.74
CA PRO A 151 -9.28 -22.36 14.18
C PRO A 151 -7.83 -22.19 13.71
N ALA A 152 -7.51 -21.22 12.83
CA ALA A 152 -6.26 -21.21 12.08
C ALA A 152 -5.48 -19.89 12.14
N VAL A 153 -4.16 -19.97 11.99
CA VAL A 153 -3.31 -18.80 11.69
C VAL A 153 -3.26 -18.63 10.17
N LEU A 154 -3.55 -17.44 9.66
CA LEU A 154 -3.46 -17.14 8.23
C LEU A 154 -2.17 -16.37 7.92
N ILE A 155 -1.26 -16.96 7.15
CA ILE A 155 -0.09 -16.27 6.62
C ILE A 155 -0.40 -15.73 5.23
N CYS A 156 -0.28 -14.41 5.06
CA CYS A 156 -0.40 -13.76 3.75
C CYS A 156 0.99 -13.45 3.20
N CYS A 157 1.38 -14.16 2.14
CA CYS A 157 2.65 -13.95 1.46
C CYS A 157 2.59 -12.72 0.54
N GLN A 158 3.76 -12.13 0.29
CA GLN A 158 3.98 -11.11 -0.73
C GLN A 158 4.63 -11.72 -1.98
N ARG A 159 4.87 -10.92 -3.02
CA ARG A 159 5.59 -11.38 -4.21
C ARG A 159 7.03 -11.77 -3.86
N ASP A 160 7.50 -12.88 -4.43
CA ASP A 160 8.87 -13.38 -4.29
C ASP A 160 9.92 -12.38 -4.76
N GLY A 161 10.90 -12.11 -3.89
CA GLY A 161 11.91 -11.08 -4.13
C GLY A 161 11.31 -9.67 -4.28
N GLY A 162 10.07 -9.48 -3.84
CA GLY A 162 9.39 -8.19 -3.89
C GLY A 162 10.11 -7.15 -3.04
N TRP A 163 10.14 -5.91 -3.50
CA TRP A 163 10.80 -4.81 -2.79
C TRP A 163 10.24 -4.60 -1.38
N SER A 164 8.94 -4.85 -1.19
CA SER A 164 8.30 -4.73 0.12
C SER A 164 8.73 -5.83 1.09
N MET A 165 9.24 -6.96 0.58
CA MET A 165 9.88 -8.03 1.37
C MET A 165 11.38 -7.81 1.56
N ASP A 166 11.92 -6.65 1.20
CA ASP A 166 13.36 -6.38 1.23
C ASP A 166 14.19 -7.42 0.46
N ASN A 167 13.65 -7.86 -0.68
CA ASN A 167 14.22 -8.90 -1.55
C ASN A 167 14.33 -10.30 -0.93
N GLN A 168 13.65 -10.56 0.19
CA GLN A 168 13.57 -11.91 0.75
C GLN A 168 12.84 -12.86 -0.21
N GLU A 169 13.36 -14.08 -0.30
CA GLU A 169 12.70 -15.19 -0.98
C GLU A 169 11.51 -15.70 -0.14
N VAL A 170 10.38 -15.94 -0.80
CA VAL A 170 9.12 -16.24 -0.09
C VAL A 170 9.18 -17.57 0.67
N VAL A 171 9.80 -18.62 0.10
CA VAL A 171 9.81 -19.94 0.76
C VAL A 171 10.71 -19.96 2.00
N PRO A 172 11.97 -19.49 1.95
CA PRO A 172 12.80 -19.37 3.16
C PRO A 172 12.15 -18.53 4.26
N TRP A 173 11.59 -17.37 3.90
CA TRP A 173 10.86 -16.51 4.84
C TRP A 173 9.68 -17.25 5.49
N LEU A 174 8.90 -17.97 4.68
CA LEU A 174 7.73 -18.70 5.14
C LEU A 174 8.11 -19.85 6.09
N VAL A 175 9.15 -20.62 5.78
CA VAL A 175 9.64 -21.70 6.65
C VAL A 175 10.09 -21.15 8.00
N LYS A 176 10.90 -20.07 8.00
CA LYS A 176 11.31 -19.39 9.24
C LYS A 176 10.10 -18.92 10.04
N THR A 177 9.15 -18.26 9.39
CA THR A 177 7.94 -17.72 10.04
C THR A 177 7.08 -18.84 10.63
N ILE A 178 6.91 -19.96 9.93
CA ILE A 178 6.15 -21.11 10.44
C ILE A 178 6.83 -21.71 11.68
N ASN A 179 8.16 -21.86 11.66
CA ASN A 179 8.88 -22.39 12.80
C ASN A 179 8.68 -21.50 14.04
N GLU A 180 8.73 -20.18 13.88
CA GLU A 180 8.45 -19.26 14.98
C GLU A 180 7.00 -19.37 15.48
N ILE A 181 6.02 -19.41 14.58
CA ILE A 181 4.60 -19.59 14.94
C ILE A 181 4.39 -20.86 15.79
N ARG A 182 5.12 -21.94 15.48
CA ARG A 182 5.00 -23.23 16.19
C ARG A 182 5.50 -23.18 17.64
N HIS A 183 6.30 -22.20 18.03
CA HIS A 183 6.64 -21.96 19.43
C HIS A 183 5.48 -21.37 20.24
N HIS A 184 4.45 -20.83 19.57
CA HIS A 184 3.36 -20.09 20.20
C HIS A 184 1.98 -20.75 20.02
N THR A 185 1.80 -21.62 19.03
CA THR A 185 0.53 -22.29 18.78
C THR A 185 0.66 -23.59 17.97
N ASP A 186 -0.26 -24.52 18.22
CA ASP A 186 -0.42 -25.78 17.46
C ASP A 186 -1.59 -25.72 16.45
N ARG A 187 -2.19 -24.54 16.26
CA ARG A 187 -3.28 -24.31 15.30
C ARG A 187 -2.86 -24.65 13.87
N GLN A 188 -3.85 -24.96 13.03
CA GLN A 188 -3.61 -25.09 11.59
C GLN A 188 -3.07 -23.76 11.02
N ILE A 189 -2.08 -23.82 10.14
CA ILE A 189 -1.59 -22.65 9.41
C ILE A 189 -2.15 -22.69 7.99
N ILE A 190 -2.85 -21.64 7.59
CA ILE A 190 -3.31 -21.44 6.22
C ILE A 190 -2.33 -20.48 5.55
N ILE A 191 -1.82 -20.85 4.38
CA ILE A 191 -0.88 -20.04 3.60
C ILE A 191 -1.60 -19.50 2.37
N ARG A 192 -1.67 -18.18 2.25
CA ARG A 192 -2.19 -17.47 1.08
C ARG A 192 -1.04 -16.85 0.30
N PHE A 193 -0.72 -17.43 -0.86
CA PHE A 193 0.23 -16.83 -1.78
C PHE A 193 -0.33 -15.56 -2.43
N HIS A 194 0.55 -14.61 -2.76
CA HIS A 194 0.15 -13.36 -3.38
C HIS A 194 -0.47 -13.63 -4.78
N PRO A 195 -1.68 -13.14 -5.10
CA PRO A 195 -2.37 -13.47 -6.35
C PRO A 195 -1.63 -12.97 -7.60
N GLY A 196 -0.86 -11.89 -7.45
CA GLY A 196 -0.01 -11.34 -8.50
C GLY A 196 1.38 -11.96 -8.59
N ASP A 197 1.68 -13.04 -7.86
CA ASP A 197 2.95 -13.76 -7.97
C ASP A 197 2.82 -14.92 -8.97
N LYS A 198 3.65 -14.88 -10.02
CA LYS A 198 3.64 -15.88 -11.10
C LYS A 198 4.34 -17.19 -10.72
N LYS A 199 5.09 -17.22 -9.61
CA LYS A 199 5.86 -18.38 -9.13
C LYS A 199 5.14 -19.20 -8.06
N SER A 200 3.87 -18.90 -7.76
CA SER A 200 3.10 -19.57 -6.70
C SER A 200 3.15 -21.11 -6.76
N ARG A 201 3.07 -21.71 -7.95
CA ARG A 201 3.18 -23.17 -8.14
C ARG A 201 4.54 -23.73 -7.71
N ASP A 202 5.63 -23.02 -8.03
CA ASP A 202 6.98 -23.43 -7.64
C ASP A 202 7.19 -23.27 -6.13
N HIS A 203 6.63 -22.23 -5.52
CA HIS A 203 6.65 -22.06 -4.07
C HIS A 203 5.94 -23.20 -3.36
N VAL A 204 4.76 -23.62 -3.83
CA VAL A 204 4.04 -24.77 -3.27
C VAL A 204 4.89 -26.05 -3.37
N ARG A 205 5.47 -26.32 -4.55
CA ARG A 205 6.34 -27.50 -4.75
C ARG A 205 7.56 -27.47 -3.83
N ASN A 206 8.19 -26.31 -3.68
CA ASN A 206 9.38 -26.17 -2.83
C ASN A 206 9.03 -26.27 -1.34
N LEU A 207 7.91 -25.70 -0.91
CA LEU A 207 7.44 -25.81 0.47
C LEU A 207 7.09 -27.26 0.85
N ALA A 208 6.52 -28.03 -0.06
CA ALA A 208 6.18 -29.44 0.18
C ALA A 208 7.40 -30.29 0.56
N LYS A 209 8.61 -29.92 0.12
CA LYS A 209 9.87 -30.62 0.45
C LYS A 209 10.18 -30.60 1.96
N TYR A 210 9.69 -29.59 2.69
CA TYR A 210 9.92 -29.43 4.12
C TYR A 210 8.99 -30.31 4.98
N LYS A 211 7.96 -30.94 4.39
CA LYS A 211 7.02 -31.85 5.08
C LYS A 211 6.42 -31.26 6.38
N ILE A 212 6.15 -29.96 6.39
CA ILE A 212 5.62 -29.25 7.57
C ILE A 212 4.20 -29.74 7.87
N ALA A 213 3.94 -30.13 9.12
CA ALA A 213 2.63 -30.58 9.56
C ALA A 213 1.63 -29.43 9.78
N LYS A 214 0.33 -29.76 9.67
CA LYS A 214 -0.80 -28.86 9.93
C LYS A 214 -0.74 -27.54 9.14
N ILE A 215 -0.31 -27.61 7.89
CA ILE A 215 -0.40 -26.49 6.94
C ILE A 215 -1.42 -26.78 5.84
N ARG A 216 -2.08 -25.73 5.36
CA ARG A 216 -2.99 -25.78 4.20
C ARG A 216 -2.69 -24.60 3.28
N ILE A 217 -2.56 -24.85 1.98
CA ILE A 217 -2.47 -23.77 0.99
C ILE A 217 -3.89 -23.31 0.65
N SER A 218 -4.15 -22.00 0.74
CA SER A 218 -5.42 -21.43 0.32
C SER A 218 -5.52 -21.38 -1.21
N SER A 219 -6.65 -21.84 -1.73
CA SER A 219 -7.08 -21.69 -3.13
C SER A 219 -8.21 -20.68 -3.28
N ASN A 220 -8.60 -19.99 -2.19
CA ASN A 220 -9.73 -19.07 -2.19
C ASN A 220 -9.44 -17.83 -3.06
N LYS A 221 -10.36 -17.51 -3.97
CA LYS A 221 -10.25 -16.30 -4.80
C LYS A 221 -10.31 -15.04 -3.93
N ASN A 222 -11.28 -14.99 -3.02
CA ASN A 222 -11.48 -13.86 -2.11
C ASN A 222 -10.82 -14.12 -0.76
N ILE A 223 -9.98 -13.18 -0.30
CA ILE A 223 -9.32 -13.24 1.01
C ILE A 223 -10.31 -13.28 2.18
N MET A 224 -11.51 -12.73 2.01
CA MET A 224 -12.55 -12.74 3.06
C MET A 224 -12.95 -14.16 3.47
N GLN A 225 -12.83 -15.14 2.57
CA GLN A 225 -13.07 -16.55 2.87
C GLN A 225 -11.96 -17.14 3.75
N ASP A 226 -10.72 -16.67 3.62
CA ASP A 226 -9.62 -17.06 4.49
C ASP A 226 -9.76 -16.39 5.87
N PHE A 227 -10.19 -15.14 5.90
CA PHE A 227 -10.43 -14.36 7.13
C PHE A 227 -11.50 -14.98 8.02
N ALA A 228 -12.53 -15.61 7.45
CA ALA A 228 -13.54 -16.33 8.22
C ALA A 228 -12.97 -17.47 9.10
N LEU A 229 -11.76 -17.96 8.79
CA LEU A 229 -11.09 -19.04 9.54
C LEU A 229 -9.91 -18.55 10.39
N ALA A 230 -9.58 -17.26 10.33
CA ALA A 230 -8.33 -16.74 10.88
C ALA A 230 -8.49 -16.28 12.34
N LYS A 231 -7.77 -16.94 13.26
CA LYS A 231 -7.47 -16.46 14.63
C LYS A 231 -6.57 -15.26 14.61
N CYS A 232 -5.56 -15.32 13.75
CA CYS A 232 -4.64 -14.23 13.55
C CYS A 232 -4.16 -14.21 12.09
N VAL A 233 -3.98 -13.01 11.53
CA VAL A 233 -3.35 -12.81 10.23
C VAL A 233 -1.90 -12.40 10.43
N ILE A 234 -0.98 -13.07 9.76
CA ILE A 234 0.46 -12.79 9.83
C ILE A 234 0.99 -12.45 8.45
N ASN A 235 1.75 -11.37 8.35
CA ASN A 235 2.48 -11.01 7.14
C ASN A 235 3.72 -10.18 7.48
N TYR A 236 4.54 -9.85 6.47
CA TYR A 236 5.72 -9.02 6.71
C TYR A 236 5.33 -7.55 6.92
N ASN A 237 4.78 -6.89 5.89
CA ASN A 237 4.31 -5.49 5.96
C ASN A 237 3.20 -5.17 4.95
N SER A 238 2.46 -6.18 4.50
CA SER A 238 1.52 -6.10 3.37
C SER A 238 0.14 -5.53 3.71
N SER A 239 -0.56 -5.08 2.67
CA SER A 239 -1.90 -4.48 2.75
C SER A 239 -3.05 -5.39 3.21
N PRO A 240 -3.01 -6.74 3.14
CA PRO A 240 -3.94 -7.60 3.85
C PRO A 240 -4.12 -7.23 5.33
N ALA A 241 -3.10 -6.66 5.98
CA ALA A 241 -3.22 -6.17 7.35
C ALA A 241 -4.27 -5.06 7.52
N ILE A 242 -4.43 -4.18 6.53
CA ILE A 242 -5.45 -3.12 6.54
C ILE A 242 -6.85 -3.74 6.59
N VAL A 243 -7.06 -4.77 5.78
CA VAL A 243 -8.36 -5.42 5.65
C VAL A 243 -8.64 -6.27 6.89
N SER A 244 -7.68 -7.06 7.38
CA SER A 244 -7.89 -7.91 8.55
C SER A 244 -8.18 -7.10 9.82
N THR A 245 -7.54 -5.95 10.01
CA THR A 245 -7.83 -5.08 11.16
C THR A 245 -9.21 -4.40 11.06
N ILE A 246 -9.67 -4.03 9.85
CA ILE A 246 -11.05 -3.54 9.64
C ILE A 246 -12.07 -4.64 9.91
N GLU A 247 -11.77 -5.88 9.50
CA GLU A 247 -12.58 -7.06 9.76
C GLU A 247 -12.53 -7.54 11.23
N GLY A 248 -11.77 -6.87 12.09
CA GLY A 248 -11.69 -7.16 13.52
C GLY A 248 -10.83 -8.37 13.86
N ILE A 249 -9.88 -8.75 13.00
CA ILE A 249 -9.03 -9.93 13.18
C ILE A 249 -7.64 -9.49 13.70
N PRO A 250 -7.17 -10.03 14.83
CA PRO A 250 -5.82 -9.79 15.31
C PRO A 250 -4.78 -10.01 14.21
N THR A 251 -3.86 -9.06 14.05
CA THR A 251 -2.91 -9.08 12.94
C THR A 251 -1.51 -8.85 13.45
N ILE A 252 -0.55 -9.66 13.01
CA ILE A 252 0.88 -9.51 13.30
C ILE A 252 1.62 -9.10 12.03
N GLN A 253 2.47 -8.09 12.15
CA GLN A 253 3.41 -7.70 11.10
C GLN A 253 4.85 -7.81 11.60
N LEU A 254 5.69 -8.46 10.79
CA LEU A 254 7.11 -8.67 11.11
C LEU A 254 7.99 -7.46 10.76
N ASP A 255 7.42 -6.48 10.06
CA ASP A 255 8.04 -5.20 9.70
C ASP A 255 6.96 -4.09 9.75
N ALA A 256 6.33 -3.94 10.92
CA ALA A 256 5.26 -2.98 11.14
C ALA A 256 5.71 -1.53 10.87
N SER A 257 6.96 -1.17 11.18
CA SER A 257 7.48 0.19 10.97
C SER A 257 7.34 0.68 9.52
N ARG A 258 7.46 -0.22 8.54
CA ARG A 258 7.30 0.10 7.11
C ARG A 258 5.89 -0.19 6.57
N SER A 259 4.92 -0.50 7.43
CA SER A 259 3.56 -0.80 7.01
C SER A 259 2.57 0.33 7.31
N GLN A 260 1.58 0.48 6.42
CA GLN A 260 0.46 1.38 6.65
C GLN A 260 -0.53 0.88 7.72
N ALA A 261 -0.39 -0.35 8.19
CA ALA A 261 -1.16 -0.87 9.32
C ALA A 261 -0.49 -0.57 10.68
N ALA A 262 0.66 0.13 10.68
CA ALA A 262 1.36 0.49 11.91
C ALA A 262 0.43 1.20 12.91
N GLY A 263 0.53 0.80 14.18
CA GLY A 263 -0.30 1.33 15.27
C GLY A 263 -1.59 0.56 15.54
N VAL A 264 -2.01 -0.37 14.66
CA VAL A 264 -3.18 -1.24 14.88
C VAL A 264 -2.89 -2.72 14.64
N VAL A 265 -1.61 -3.09 14.72
CA VAL A 265 -1.11 -4.47 14.55
C VAL A 265 -0.15 -4.82 15.68
N HIS A 266 0.00 -6.11 15.92
CA HIS A 266 1.01 -6.67 16.80
C HIS A 266 2.33 -6.87 16.05
N GLU A 267 3.44 -6.94 16.80
CA GLU A 267 4.79 -7.18 16.27
C GLU A 267 5.43 -8.45 16.85
N LYS A 268 4.72 -9.17 17.72
CA LYS A 268 5.21 -10.37 18.41
C LYS A 268 4.25 -11.54 18.24
N PHE A 269 4.79 -12.74 18.05
CA PHE A 269 4.02 -13.98 17.87
C PHE A 269 3.26 -14.42 19.13
N THR A 270 3.63 -13.94 20.32
CA THR A 270 2.85 -14.16 21.56
C THR A 270 1.41 -13.65 21.45
N ALA A 271 1.16 -12.67 20.57
CA ALA A 271 -0.17 -12.12 20.32
C ALA A 271 -1.09 -13.06 19.50
N ILE A 272 -0.59 -14.19 18.98
CA ILE A 272 -1.44 -15.18 18.30
C ILE A 272 -2.54 -15.68 19.24
N GLU A 273 -2.16 -16.02 20.48
CA GLU A 273 -3.10 -16.51 21.49
C GLU A 273 -3.49 -15.43 22.51
N ASN A 274 -2.70 -14.34 22.62
CA ASN A 274 -2.96 -13.24 23.56
C ASN A 274 -3.01 -11.87 22.85
N PRO A 275 -3.92 -11.66 21.90
CA PRO A 275 -4.05 -10.37 21.22
C PRO A 275 -4.70 -9.33 22.14
N VAL A 276 -4.52 -8.06 21.77
CA VAL A 276 -5.18 -6.92 22.42
C VAL A 276 -5.96 -6.11 21.38
N MET A 277 -6.93 -5.32 21.85
CA MET A 277 -7.67 -4.41 21.00
C MET A 277 -6.87 -3.12 20.77
N PHE A 278 -6.94 -2.60 19.55
CA PHE A 278 -6.43 -1.28 19.20
C PHE A 278 -7.58 -0.33 18.90
N ASP A 279 -7.42 0.94 19.24
CA ASP A 279 -8.28 1.99 18.67
C ASP A 279 -7.91 2.19 17.19
N ARG A 280 -8.91 1.95 16.33
CA ARG A 280 -8.76 2.03 14.86
C ARG A 280 -9.16 3.41 14.31
N GLY A 281 -9.84 4.25 15.08
CA GLY A 281 -10.37 5.52 14.61
C GLY A 281 -9.29 6.45 14.03
N PRO A 282 -8.29 6.87 14.83
CA PRO A 282 -7.22 7.75 14.38
C PRO A 282 -6.41 7.17 13.21
N TRP A 283 -6.24 5.85 13.18
CA TRP A 283 -5.55 5.16 12.09
C TRP A 283 -6.33 5.20 10.77
N LEU A 284 -7.65 4.95 10.81
CA LEU A 284 -8.52 5.02 9.64
C LEU A 284 -8.60 6.43 9.05
N GLU A 285 -8.64 7.45 9.91
CA GLU A 285 -8.60 8.86 9.50
C GLU A 285 -7.29 9.19 8.74
N LYS A 286 -6.15 8.74 9.26
CA LYS A 286 -4.85 8.90 8.58
C LYS A 286 -4.83 8.20 7.22
N LEU A 287 -5.29 6.96 7.14
CA LEU A 287 -5.32 6.23 5.88
C LEU A 287 -6.25 6.88 4.86
N ALA A 288 -7.43 7.34 5.28
CA ALA A 288 -8.36 8.02 4.40
C ALA A 288 -7.79 9.34 3.87
N GLN A 289 -7.02 10.06 4.70
CA GLN A 289 -6.43 11.35 4.36
C GLN A 289 -5.43 11.27 3.19
N CYS A 290 -4.72 10.15 3.05
CA CYS A 290 -3.77 9.96 1.96
C CYS A 290 -4.36 9.26 0.73
N HIS A 291 -5.68 8.99 0.72
CA HIS A 291 -6.38 8.43 -0.42
C HIS A 291 -7.35 9.44 -1.06
N TRP A 292 -7.20 9.62 -2.37
CA TRP A 292 -7.98 10.58 -3.15
C TRP A 292 -8.46 9.95 -4.45
N THR A 293 -9.67 10.31 -4.88
CA THR A 293 -10.21 9.87 -6.17
C THR A 293 -9.66 10.70 -7.32
N LEU A 294 -9.83 10.23 -8.56
CA LEU A 294 -9.46 11.00 -9.75
C LEU A 294 -10.28 12.29 -9.90
N ASP A 295 -11.53 12.32 -9.43
CA ASP A 295 -12.33 13.54 -9.39
C ASP A 295 -11.76 14.54 -8.39
N GLU A 296 -11.38 14.09 -7.19
CA GLU A 296 -10.78 14.94 -6.15
C GLU A 296 -9.40 15.47 -6.54
N LEU A 297 -8.68 14.72 -7.39
CA LEU A 297 -7.52 15.28 -8.09
C LEU A 297 -7.93 16.41 -9.00
N ALA A 298 -8.91 16.20 -9.89
CA ALA A 298 -9.32 17.17 -10.90
C ALA A 298 -9.88 18.47 -10.31
N THR A 299 -10.58 18.40 -9.18
CA THR A 299 -11.12 19.57 -8.47
C THR A 299 -10.07 20.30 -7.63
N GLY A 300 -8.89 19.71 -7.44
CA GLY A 300 -7.82 20.27 -6.61
C GLY A 300 -8.05 20.10 -5.10
N GLU A 301 -9.02 19.30 -4.66
CA GLU A 301 -9.18 18.94 -3.24
C GLU A 301 -7.91 18.28 -2.69
N ALA A 302 -7.40 17.28 -3.42
CA ALA A 302 -6.19 16.57 -3.03
C ALA A 302 -4.97 17.50 -2.99
N TRP A 303 -4.80 18.35 -4.01
CA TRP A 303 -3.67 19.27 -4.06
C TRP A 303 -3.74 20.34 -2.97
N ARG A 304 -4.90 20.96 -2.70
CA ARG A 304 -5.05 21.92 -1.59
C ARG A 304 -4.56 21.36 -0.26
N HIS A 305 -4.80 20.08 -0.03
CA HIS A 305 -4.29 19.40 1.14
C HIS A 305 -2.78 19.18 1.06
N MET A 306 -2.31 18.45 0.04
CA MET A 306 -0.88 18.09 -0.11
C MET A 306 0.04 19.30 -0.23
N ARG A 307 -0.44 20.42 -0.80
CA ARG A 307 0.32 21.67 -0.99
C ARG A 307 0.93 22.19 0.31
N LYS A 308 0.32 21.92 1.47
CA LYS A 308 0.85 22.32 2.78
C LYS A 308 2.21 21.66 3.10
N TRP A 309 2.55 20.57 2.41
CA TRP A 309 3.83 19.85 2.51
C TRP A 309 4.68 19.99 1.24
N ALA A 310 4.29 20.82 0.27
CA ALA A 310 5.00 20.90 -1.01
C ALA A 310 6.37 21.62 -0.95
N VAL A 311 6.65 22.30 0.17
CA VAL A 311 7.94 22.94 0.46
C VAL A 311 8.47 22.34 1.76
N LYS A 312 9.77 22.00 1.82
CA LYS A 312 10.41 21.60 3.08
C LYS A 312 10.73 22.87 3.87
N ASP A 313 10.49 22.82 5.18
CA ASP A 313 10.97 23.86 6.10
C ASP A 313 12.50 23.93 6.10
#